data_AF-A0A925VFY6-F1
#
_entry.id   AF-A0A925VFY6-F1
#
_cell.length_a   1.000
_cell.length_b   1.000
_cell.length_c   1.000
_cell.angle_alpha   90.00
_cell.angle_beta   90.00
_cell.angle_gamma   90.00
#
_symmetry.space_group_name_H-M   'P 1'
#
loop_
_entity.id
_entity.type
_entity.pdbx_description
1 polymer ?
#
loop_
_entity_poly.entity_id
_entity_poly.type
_entity_poly.pdbx_seq_one_letter_code
_entity_poly.pdbx_strand_id
1 'polypeptide(L)'
;MTTFKRELKGGPPDRSLDRVGKTLASTVLGLAGAWSYLTHFGAVDLAALDRALTLAYLALLFGALAYLSLGFVLPRLRAQPMGARAALASTALVGGALLALVLNQATPPPLNTLEIVATGQRAAQSRASQIWLLGLYDSRNVQVPMAELQPEGPWQQQGTALLAESPATLRWSGRIAVPGRIDFISHEWSGVVEVRWNGQAETIDLYAPQHGQRAVALAEQAASVSPLLFLTDAISVAGLLFIIGLLLLLRQPPVIAPS
;
A
#
# COMPACT_ATOMS: atom_id res chain seq x y z
N MET A 1 -66.09 30.34 9.85
CA MET A 1 -64.64 30.05 9.75
C MET A 1 -64.46 28.67 9.18
N THR A 2 -64.34 28.59 7.86
CA THR A 2 -64.22 27.35 7.08
C THR A 2 -62.74 27.07 6.84
N THR A 3 -62.23 26.01 7.44
CA THR A 3 -60.84 25.55 7.35
C THR A 3 -60.60 25.00 5.94
N PHE A 4 -59.89 25.78 5.11
CA PHE A 4 -59.51 25.41 3.75
C PHE A 4 -58.42 24.32 3.81
N LYS A 5 -58.85 23.05 3.89
CA LYS A 5 -57.98 21.87 3.85
C LYS A 5 -57.46 21.73 2.43
N ARG A 6 -56.31 22.38 2.15
CA ARG A 6 -55.62 22.32 0.87
C ARG A 6 -55.13 20.89 0.66
N GLU A 7 -55.90 20.07 -0.04
CA GLU A 7 -55.44 18.79 -0.59
C GLU A 7 -54.32 19.07 -1.60
N LEU A 8 -53.09 19.09 -1.11
CA LEU A 8 -51.93 18.91 -1.97
C LEU A 8 -51.99 17.47 -2.47
N LYS A 9 -52.66 17.26 -3.63
CA LYS A 9 -52.50 16.05 -4.43
C LYS A 9 -51.02 15.93 -4.77
N GLY A 10 -50.30 15.16 -3.96
CA GLY A 10 -48.91 14.82 -4.23
C GLY A 10 -48.85 14.19 -5.61
N GLY A 11 -48.18 14.87 -6.54
CA GLY A 11 -47.88 14.29 -7.85
C GLY A 11 -47.12 12.97 -7.67
N PRO A 12 -47.15 12.08 -8.68
CA PRO A 12 -46.39 10.85 -8.63
C PRO A 12 -44.92 11.17 -8.32
N PRO A 13 -44.29 10.41 -7.40
CA PRO A 13 -42.91 10.67 -7.00
C PRO A 13 -42.00 10.67 -8.23
N ASP A 14 -41.16 11.70 -8.34
CA ASP A 14 -40.26 11.89 -9.46
C ASP A 14 -39.17 10.80 -9.48
N ARG A 15 -39.39 9.76 -10.30
CA ARG A 15 -38.47 8.64 -10.48
C ARG A 15 -37.18 9.02 -11.22
N SER A 16 -37.05 10.25 -11.71
CA SER A 16 -35.84 10.70 -12.41
C SER A 16 -34.69 10.98 -11.45
N LEU A 17 -34.96 11.67 -10.34
CA LEU A 17 -33.98 11.99 -9.29
C LEU A 17 -33.37 10.73 -8.66
N ASP A 18 -34.18 9.68 -8.51
CA ASP A 18 -33.75 8.39 -7.96
C ASP A 18 -32.73 7.69 -8.85
N ARG A 19 -32.93 7.74 -10.17
CA ARG A 19 -32.00 7.12 -11.12
C ARG A 19 -30.67 7.87 -11.15
N VAL A 20 -30.71 9.20 -11.16
CA VAL A 20 -29.50 10.03 -11.16
C VAL A 20 -28.66 9.79 -9.90
N GLY A 21 -29.27 9.85 -8.71
CA GLY A 21 -28.55 9.64 -7.45
C GLY A 21 -27.93 8.25 -7.34
N LYS A 22 -28.66 7.23 -7.82
CA LYS A 22 -28.18 5.84 -7.83
C LYS A 22 -26.98 5.66 -8.76
N THR A 23 -27.04 6.20 -9.99
CA THR A 23 -25.94 6.13 -10.95
C THR A 23 -24.70 6.82 -10.37
N LEU A 24 -24.84 8.05 -9.87
CA LEU A 24 -23.73 8.79 -9.27
C LEU A 24 -23.07 8.01 -8.11
N ALA A 25 -23.86 7.52 -7.16
CA ALA A 25 -23.35 6.75 -6.03
C ALA A 25 -22.60 5.49 -6.48
N SER A 26 -23.15 4.77 -7.46
CA SER A 26 -22.51 3.56 -7.99
C SER A 26 -21.20 3.85 -8.74
N THR A 27 -21.13 4.94 -9.51
CA THR A 27 -19.91 5.36 -10.19
C THR A 27 -18.81 5.71 -9.20
N VAL A 28 -19.14 6.46 -8.14
CA VAL A 28 -18.19 6.82 -7.07
C VAL A 28 -17.67 5.58 -6.36
N LEU A 29 -18.56 4.67 -5.95
CA LEU A 29 -18.17 3.41 -5.31
C LEU A 29 -17.32 2.53 -6.22
N GLY A 30 -17.67 2.48 -7.51
CA GLY A 30 -16.92 1.72 -8.51
C GLY A 30 -15.50 2.23 -8.68
N LEU A 31 -15.34 3.54 -8.86
CA LEU A 31 -14.02 4.18 -8.99
C LEU A 31 -13.18 4.04 -7.72
N ALA A 32 -13.78 4.25 -6.55
CA ALA A 32 -13.09 4.08 -5.27
C ALA A 32 -12.58 2.64 -5.11
N GLY A 33 -13.45 1.64 -5.31
CA GLY A 33 -13.09 0.24 -5.19
C GLY A 33 -12.03 -0.19 -6.20
N ALA A 34 -12.11 0.32 -7.43
CA ALA A 34 -11.13 0.02 -8.47
C ALA A 34 -9.75 0.60 -8.14
N TRP A 35 -9.72 1.84 -7.65
CA TRP A 35 -8.50 2.48 -7.21
C TRP A 35 -7.86 1.74 -6.02
N SER A 36 -8.67 1.42 -5.00
CA SER A 36 -8.24 0.65 -3.82
C SER A 36 -7.67 -0.72 -4.20
N TYR A 37 -8.27 -1.40 -5.18
CA TYR A 37 -7.75 -2.67 -5.68
C TYR A 37 -6.36 -2.51 -6.31
N LEU A 38 -6.16 -1.51 -7.18
CA LEU A 38 -4.90 -1.31 -7.87
C LEU A 38 -3.74 -0.97 -6.94
N THR A 39 -4.03 -0.24 -5.86
CA THR A 39 -3.03 0.19 -4.88
C THR A 39 -2.55 -0.96 -4.01
N HIS A 40 -3.41 -1.93 -3.70
CA HIS A 40 -3.09 -3.08 -2.84
C HIS A 40 -2.58 -4.29 -3.63
N PHE A 41 -3.18 -4.59 -4.78
CA PHE A 41 -2.99 -5.88 -5.47
C PHE A 41 -2.12 -5.81 -6.72
N GLY A 42 -1.32 -4.75 -6.87
CA GLY A 42 -0.12 -4.86 -7.70
C GLY A 42 -0.34 -4.63 -9.19
N ALA A 43 -0.87 -3.47 -9.55
CA ALA A 43 -0.70 -2.95 -10.91
C ALA A 43 0.55 -2.07 -11.07
N VAL A 44 1.48 -2.09 -10.11
CA VAL A 44 2.61 -1.15 -10.10
C VAL A 44 3.64 -1.45 -11.21
N ASP A 45 3.73 -2.70 -11.62
CA ASP A 45 4.63 -3.13 -12.71
C ASP A 45 3.92 -3.25 -14.07
N LEU A 46 2.61 -2.99 -14.12
CA LEU A 46 1.89 -2.90 -15.38
C LEU A 46 2.31 -1.65 -16.15
N ALA A 47 2.42 -1.78 -17.47
CA ALA A 47 2.53 -0.63 -18.35
C ALA A 47 1.36 0.33 -18.13
N ALA A 48 1.58 1.62 -18.38
CA ALA A 48 0.58 2.66 -18.10
C ALA A 48 -0.78 2.38 -18.78
N LEU A 49 -0.76 1.82 -20.00
CA LEU A 49 -1.98 1.44 -20.73
C LEU A 49 -2.73 0.29 -20.04
N ASP A 50 -2.04 -0.78 -19.67
CA ASP A 50 -2.64 -1.94 -18.99
C ASP A 50 -3.24 -1.54 -17.64
N ARG A 51 -2.55 -0.63 -16.92
CA ARG A 51 -3.07 -0.06 -15.67
C ARG A 51 -4.36 0.72 -15.90
N ALA A 52 -4.42 1.56 -16.94
CA ALA A 52 -5.61 2.33 -17.26
C ALA A 52 -6.79 1.44 -17.67
N LEU A 53 -6.53 0.42 -18.50
CA LEU A 53 -7.56 -0.57 -18.89
C LEU A 53 -8.07 -1.37 -17.70
N THR A 54 -7.17 -1.79 -16.81
CA THR A 54 -7.54 -2.50 -15.58
C THR A 54 -8.39 -1.62 -14.67
N LEU A 55 -8.01 -0.34 -14.49
CA LEU A 55 -8.81 0.63 -13.73
C LEU A 55 -10.22 0.79 -14.31
N ALA A 56 -10.33 1.00 -15.62
CA ALA A 56 -11.61 1.17 -16.29
C ALA A 56 -12.49 -0.07 -16.15
N TYR A 57 -11.92 -1.26 -16.36
CA TYR A 57 -12.63 -2.53 -16.20
C TYR A 57 -13.17 -2.70 -14.77
N LEU A 58 -12.33 -2.52 -13.75
CA LEU A 58 -12.71 -2.67 -12.36
C LEU A 58 -13.74 -1.62 -11.94
N ALA A 59 -13.59 -0.37 -12.40
CA ALA A 59 -14.54 0.70 -12.10
C ALA A 59 -15.94 0.40 -12.65
N LEU A 60 -16.00 -0.12 -13.88
CA LEU A 60 -17.26 -0.58 -14.49
C LEU A 60 -17.84 -1.77 -13.73
N LEU A 61 -17.02 -2.76 -13.39
CA LEU A 61 -17.46 -3.96 -12.68
C LEU A 61 -18.02 -3.63 -11.29
N PHE A 62 -17.24 -2.92 -10.47
CA PHE A 62 -17.66 -2.52 -9.13
C PHE A 62 -18.81 -1.51 -9.17
N GLY A 63 -18.83 -0.61 -10.14
CA GLY A 63 -19.94 0.31 -10.35
C GLY A 63 -21.24 -0.43 -10.70
N ALA A 64 -21.19 -1.42 -11.60
CA ALA A 64 -22.34 -2.24 -11.96
C ALA A 64 -22.87 -3.02 -10.74
N LEU A 65 -21.98 -3.64 -9.96
CA LEU A 65 -22.34 -4.35 -8.73
C LEU A 65 -23.00 -3.39 -7.72
N ALA A 66 -22.37 -2.24 -7.45
CA ALA A 66 -22.92 -1.23 -6.55
C ALA A 66 -24.29 -0.73 -7.02
N TYR A 67 -24.46 -0.49 -8.32
CA TYR A 67 -25.74 -0.10 -8.90
C TYR A 67 -26.80 -1.17 -8.69
N LEU A 68 -26.52 -2.44 -8.97
CA LEU A 68 -27.47 -3.52 -8.74
C LEU A 68 -27.86 -3.59 -7.25
N SER A 69 -26.88 -3.63 -6.35
CA SER A 69 -27.08 -3.68 -4.90
C SER A 69 -27.92 -2.50 -4.39
N LEU A 70 -27.62 -1.27 -4.83
CA LEU A 70 -28.39 -0.08 -4.45
C LEU A 70 -29.86 -0.20 -4.87
N GLY A 71 -30.17 -0.84 -5.99
CA GLY A 71 -31.56 -1.04 -6.44
C GLY A 71 -32.39 -1.88 -5.48
N PHE A 72 -31.78 -2.90 -4.88
CA PHE A 72 -32.42 -3.74 -3.88
C PHE A 72 -32.48 -3.07 -2.49
N VAL A 73 -31.48 -2.27 -2.17
CA VAL A 73 -31.25 -1.71 -0.84
C VAL A 73 -32.01 -0.40 -0.60
N LEU A 74 -32.02 0.51 -1.57
CA LEU A 74 -32.62 1.86 -1.45
C LEU A 74 -34.09 1.85 -0.99
N PRO A 75 -35.00 1.04 -1.56
CA PRO A 75 -36.41 1.03 -1.16
C PRO A 75 -36.59 0.69 0.33
N ARG A 76 -35.77 -0.23 0.84
CA ARG A 76 -35.85 -0.70 2.22
C ARG A 76 -35.17 0.24 3.19
N LEU A 77 -34.05 0.85 2.79
CA LEU A 77 -33.43 1.92 3.56
C LEU A 77 -34.40 3.11 3.75
N ARG A 78 -35.18 3.46 2.71
CA ARG A 78 -36.19 4.52 2.79
C ARG A 78 -37.34 4.25 3.75
N ALA A 79 -37.66 2.97 3.97
CA ALA A 79 -38.67 2.58 4.95
C ALA A 79 -38.21 2.77 6.41
N GLN A 80 -36.91 2.95 6.64
CA GLN A 80 -36.35 3.13 7.98
C GLN A 80 -36.44 4.60 8.46
N PRO A 81 -36.59 4.82 9.78
CA PRO A 81 -36.54 6.17 10.33
C PRO A 81 -35.17 6.82 10.06
N MET A 82 -35.15 8.15 9.97
CA MET A 82 -33.94 8.91 9.62
C MET A 82 -32.76 8.59 10.57
N GLY A 83 -33.02 8.41 11.86
CA GLY A 83 -31.99 8.06 12.85
C GLY A 83 -31.31 6.72 12.57
N ALA A 84 -32.08 5.69 12.20
CA ALA A 84 -31.52 4.37 11.86
C ALA A 84 -30.67 4.43 10.57
N ARG A 85 -31.12 5.21 9.58
CA ARG A 85 -30.36 5.45 8.34
C ARG A 85 -29.02 6.13 8.63
N ALA A 86 -29.03 7.18 9.46
CA ALA A 86 -27.83 7.89 9.87
C ALA A 86 -26.88 6.96 10.63
N ALA A 87 -27.39 6.18 11.60
CA ALA A 87 -26.60 5.23 12.36
C ALA A 87 -25.91 4.19 11.45
N LEU A 88 -26.64 3.60 10.50
CA LEU A 88 -26.07 2.64 9.54
C LEU A 88 -24.97 3.26 8.67
N ALA A 89 -25.21 4.46 8.15
CA ALA A 89 -24.21 5.18 7.35
C ALA A 89 -22.96 5.50 8.18
N SER A 90 -23.12 5.98 9.41
CA SER A 90 -22.01 6.27 10.30
C SER A 90 -21.23 5.01 10.70
N THR A 91 -21.91 3.92 11.06
CA THR A 91 -21.25 2.64 11.39
C THR A 91 -20.47 2.10 10.20
N ALA A 92 -21.03 2.16 8.99
CA ALA A 92 -20.33 1.72 7.79
C ALA A 92 -19.11 2.60 7.50
N LEU A 93 -19.23 3.92 7.66
CA LEU A 93 -18.12 4.86 7.45
C LEU A 93 -16.99 4.63 8.45
N VAL A 94 -17.31 4.52 9.76
CA VAL A 94 -16.32 4.26 10.80
C VAL A 94 -15.70 2.88 10.64
N GLY A 95 -16.51 1.85 10.42
CA GLY A 95 -16.02 0.49 10.17
C GLY A 95 -15.14 0.41 8.93
N GLY A 96 -15.49 1.15 7.89
CA GLY A 96 -14.71 1.26 6.66
C GLY A 96 -13.37 1.93 6.88
N ALA A 97 -13.35 3.05 7.61
CA ALA A 97 -12.11 3.73 7.96
C ALA A 97 -11.20 2.87 8.85
N LEU A 98 -11.76 2.18 9.86
CA LEU A 98 -11.00 1.29 10.74
C LEU A 98 -10.44 0.09 9.98
N LEU A 99 -11.24 -0.55 9.12
CA LEU A 99 -10.75 -1.67 8.34
C LEU A 99 -9.73 -1.22 7.29
N ALA A 100 -9.89 -0.03 6.70
CA ALA A 100 -8.86 0.56 5.84
C ALA A 100 -7.55 0.79 6.60
N LEU A 101 -7.57 1.24 7.86
CA LEU A 101 -6.36 1.33 8.68
C LEU A 101 -5.67 -0.03 8.88
N VAL A 102 -6.44 -1.10 9.03
CA VAL A 102 -5.91 -2.46 9.20
C VAL A 102 -5.35 -3.00 7.89
N LEU A 103 -6.06 -2.80 6.76
CA LEU A 103 -5.68 -3.31 5.45
C LEU A 103 -4.51 -2.54 4.83
N ASN A 104 -4.38 -1.24 5.13
CA ASN A 104 -3.31 -0.38 4.63
C ASN A 104 -1.91 -0.76 5.17
N GLN A 105 -1.79 -1.78 6.02
CA GLN A 105 -0.48 -2.34 6.39
C GLN A 105 0.17 -3.14 5.26
N ALA A 106 -0.57 -3.47 4.20
CA ALA A 106 -0.07 -4.22 3.06
C ALA A 106 0.41 -3.34 1.90
N THR A 107 0.75 -2.05 2.13
CA THR A 107 1.37 -1.26 1.06
C THR A 107 2.65 -1.97 0.61
N PRO A 108 2.80 -2.27 -0.69
CA PRO A 108 4.02 -2.89 -1.19
C PRO A 108 5.21 -2.02 -0.80
N PRO A 109 6.34 -2.62 -0.37
CA PRO A 109 7.50 -1.83 0.00
C PRO A 109 7.88 -0.85 -1.11
N PRO A 110 8.36 0.36 -0.76
CA PRO A 110 8.78 1.32 -1.75
C PRO A 110 9.90 0.73 -2.62
N LEU A 111 10.02 1.23 -3.84
CA LEU A 111 11.19 0.95 -4.66
C LEU A 111 12.37 1.69 -4.02
N ASN A 112 13.42 0.94 -3.69
CA ASN A 112 14.63 1.47 -3.09
C ASN A 112 15.81 1.32 -4.05
N THR A 113 16.79 2.20 -3.91
CA THR A 113 18.07 2.12 -4.61
C THR A 113 19.20 2.02 -3.60
N LEU A 114 20.17 1.17 -3.91
CA LEU A 114 21.39 0.97 -3.15
C LEU A 114 22.58 1.13 -4.09
N GLU A 115 23.58 1.88 -3.64
CA GLU A 115 24.90 1.94 -4.27
C GLU A 115 25.96 1.72 -3.17
N ILE A 116 26.76 0.67 -3.31
CA ILE A 116 27.90 0.39 -2.43
C ILE A 116 29.18 0.69 -3.23
N VAL A 117 29.95 1.67 -2.78
CA VAL A 117 31.19 2.10 -3.42
C VAL A 117 32.37 1.64 -2.56
N ALA A 118 33.11 0.65 -3.06
CA ALA A 118 34.43 0.34 -2.53
C ALA A 118 35.36 1.50 -2.91
N THR A 119 35.81 2.28 -1.92
CA THR A 119 36.55 3.52 -2.20
C THR A 119 38.02 3.29 -2.59
N GLY A 120 38.54 2.10 -2.31
CA GLY A 120 39.98 1.79 -2.37
C GLY A 120 40.80 2.47 -1.27
N GLN A 121 40.18 3.25 -0.39
CA GLN A 121 40.85 3.81 0.77
C GLN A 121 40.98 2.76 1.86
N ARG A 122 42.12 2.78 2.57
CA ARG A 122 42.38 1.95 3.73
C ARG A 122 42.46 2.80 4.99
N ALA A 123 42.02 2.26 6.12
CA ALA A 123 42.31 2.84 7.42
C ALA A 123 43.82 2.82 7.68
N ALA A 124 44.32 3.72 8.55
CA ALA A 124 45.74 3.81 8.87
C ALA A 124 46.30 2.50 9.46
N GLN A 125 45.46 1.75 10.15
CA GLN A 125 45.78 0.46 10.79
C GLN A 125 45.51 -0.75 9.87
N SER A 126 44.85 -0.55 8.73
CA SER A 126 44.48 -1.63 7.84
C SER A 126 45.63 -2.04 6.91
N ARG A 127 45.74 -3.34 6.68
CA ARG A 127 46.74 -3.94 5.80
C ARG A 127 46.37 -3.77 4.32
N ALA A 128 45.10 -3.59 4.00
CA ALA A 128 44.60 -3.45 2.62
C ALA A 128 43.29 -2.62 2.56
N SER A 129 42.58 -2.68 1.44
CA SER A 129 41.30 -1.97 1.22
C SER A 129 40.21 -2.93 0.74
N GLN A 130 40.19 -4.15 1.27
CA GLN A 130 39.23 -5.17 0.84
C GLN A 130 37.83 -4.87 1.37
N ILE A 131 36.83 -5.03 0.53
CA ILE A 131 35.42 -4.93 0.92
C ILE A 131 34.76 -6.27 0.64
N TRP A 132 34.31 -6.93 1.71
CA TRP A 132 33.61 -8.20 1.65
C TRP A 132 32.14 -7.98 2.02
N LEU A 133 31.25 -8.12 1.04
CA LEU A 133 29.81 -8.02 1.22
C LEU A 133 29.22 -9.42 1.41
N LEU A 134 28.57 -9.66 2.55
CA LEU A 134 27.83 -10.90 2.84
C LEU A 134 26.43 -10.85 2.25
N GLY A 135 25.76 -9.70 2.32
CA GLY A 135 24.50 -9.49 1.63
C GLY A 135 23.67 -8.31 2.09
N LEU A 136 22.55 -8.15 1.41
CA LEU A 136 21.48 -7.20 1.70
C LEU A 136 20.29 -7.98 2.26
N TYR A 137 19.75 -7.55 3.40
CA TYR A 137 18.67 -8.23 4.12
C TYR A 137 17.49 -7.29 4.36
N ASP A 138 16.28 -7.81 4.21
CA ASP A 138 15.04 -7.10 4.56
C ASP A 138 14.76 -7.13 6.08
N SER A 139 13.68 -6.46 6.51
CA SER A 139 13.25 -6.43 7.92
C SER A 139 12.85 -7.78 8.51
N ARG A 140 12.64 -8.81 7.67
CA ARG A 140 12.36 -10.19 8.07
C ARG A 140 13.60 -11.07 8.01
N ASN A 141 14.77 -10.46 7.81
CA ASN A 141 16.05 -11.14 7.69
C ASN A 141 16.17 -12.05 6.45
N VAL A 142 15.38 -11.77 5.41
CA VAL A 142 15.45 -12.46 4.12
C VAL A 142 16.51 -11.77 3.26
N GLN A 143 17.47 -12.55 2.77
CA GLN A 143 18.55 -12.05 1.93
C GLN A 143 18.04 -11.78 0.50
N VAL A 144 18.38 -10.62 -0.04
CA VAL A 144 18.22 -10.32 -1.46
C VAL A 144 19.20 -11.21 -2.25
N PRO A 145 18.75 -11.94 -3.29
CA PRO A 145 19.62 -12.76 -4.10
C PRO A 145 20.82 -11.98 -4.65
N MET A 146 22.04 -12.51 -4.49
CA MET A 146 23.27 -11.83 -4.96
C MET A 146 23.24 -11.54 -6.47
N ALA A 147 22.49 -12.33 -7.26
CA ALA A 147 22.31 -12.13 -8.69
C ALA A 147 21.51 -10.87 -9.06
N GLU A 148 20.76 -10.28 -8.12
CA GLU A 148 20.08 -9.00 -8.32
C GLU A 148 21.01 -7.80 -8.11
N LEU A 149 22.17 -8.00 -7.49
CA LEU A 149 23.18 -6.98 -7.33
C LEU A 149 23.94 -6.84 -8.65
N GLN A 150 24.10 -5.60 -9.10
CA GLN A 150 24.70 -5.25 -10.39
C GLN A 150 26.12 -4.72 -10.15
N PRO A 151 27.15 -5.58 -10.23
CA PRO A 151 28.53 -5.15 -10.03
C PRO A 151 29.05 -4.33 -11.20
N GLU A 152 29.69 -3.21 -10.88
CA GLU A 152 30.44 -2.35 -11.79
C GLU A 152 31.91 -2.33 -11.34
N GLY A 153 32.79 -2.90 -12.16
CA GLY A 153 34.21 -3.05 -11.83
C GLY A 153 34.56 -4.43 -11.24
N PRO A 154 35.68 -4.55 -10.53
CA PRO A 154 36.30 -5.83 -10.19
C PRO A 154 35.70 -6.52 -8.95
N TRP A 155 34.37 -6.58 -8.84
CA TRP A 155 33.70 -7.43 -7.86
C TRP A 155 33.83 -8.90 -8.25
N GLN A 156 34.23 -9.74 -7.30
CA GLN A 156 34.39 -11.17 -7.48
C GLN A 156 33.53 -11.93 -6.47
N GLN A 157 32.84 -12.97 -6.93
CA GLN A 157 32.13 -13.86 -6.03
C GLN A 157 33.12 -14.85 -5.38
N GLN A 158 33.16 -14.86 -4.05
CA GLN A 158 34.01 -15.72 -3.23
C GLN A 158 33.13 -16.46 -2.23
N GLY A 159 32.72 -17.69 -2.59
CA GLY A 159 31.74 -18.45 -1.83
C GLY A 159 30.37 -17.75 -1.80
N THR A 160 29.91 -17.38 -0.60
CA THR A 160 28.63 -16.68 -0.37
C THR A 160 28.78 -15.15 -0.32
N ALA A 161 30.00 -14.62 -0.50
CA ALA A 161 30.29 -13.20 -0.40
C ALA A 161 30.72 -12.61 -1.76
N LEU A 162 30.59 -11.29 -1.88
CA LEU A 162 31.20 -10.51 -2.95
C LEU A 162 32.41 -9.75 -2.41
N LEU A 163 33.54 -9.83 -3.12
CA LEU A 163 34.80 -9.19 -2.78
C LEU A 163 35.15 -8.10 -3.79
N ALA A 164 35.51 -6.90 -3.31
CA ALA A 164 36.21 -5.89 -4.09
C ALA A 164 37.55 -5.54 -3.41
N GLU A 165 38.64 -5.57 -4.17
CA GLU A 165 39.99 -5.24 -3.68
C GLU A 165 40.51 -3.87 -4.16
N SER A 166 39.80 -3.27 -5.12
CA SER A 166 40.10 -1.97 -5.72
C SER A 166 38.81 -1.18 -5.94
N PRO A 167 38.88 0.11 -6.33
CA PRO A 167 37.69 0.92 -6.51
C PRO A 167 36.66 0.27 -7.43
N ALA A 168 35.46 0.06 -6.90
CA ALA A 168 34.38 -0.66 -7.56
C ALA A 168 33.03 -0.20 -7.00
N THR A 169 31.97 -0.33 -7.80
CA THR A 169 30.61 0.07 -7.42
C THR A 169 29.68 -1.13 -7.54
N LEU A 170 28.76 -1.29 -6.61
CA LEU A 170 27.72 -2.32 -6.66
C LEU A 170 26.37 -1.62 -6.55
N ARG A 171 25.50 -1.80 -7.56
CA ARG A 171 24.18 -1.19 -7.59
C ARG A 171 23.10 -2.22 -7.33
N TRP A 172 22.02 -1.79 -6.70
CA TRP A 172 20.79 -2.56 -6.62
C TRP A 172 19.59 -1.64 -6.65
N SER A 173 18.51 -2.11 -7.25
CA SER A 173 17.22 -1.43 -7.28
C SER A 173 16.12 -2.45 -7.12
N GLY A 174 15.30 -2.32 -6.09
CA GLY A 174 14.24 -3.28 -5.81
C GLY A 174 13.38 -2.89 -4.61
N ARG A 175 12.40 -3.73 -4.29
CA ARG A 175 11.47 -3.50 -3.18
C ARG A 175 11.84 -4.41 -2.03
N ILE A 176 12.29 -3.84 -0.91
CA ILE A 176 12.51 -4.56 0.34
C ILE A 176 11.78 -3.85 1.47
N ALA A 177 11.26 -4.63 2.41
CA ALA A 177 10.69 -4.08 3.63
C ALA A 177 11.80 -3.52 4.51
N VAL A 178 11.62 -2.29 4.99
CA VAL A 178 12.52 -1.60 5.92
C VAL A 178 12.00 -1.71 7.37
N PRO A 179 12.87 -1.56 8.39
CA PRO A 179 14.31 -1.35 8.32
C PRO A 179 15.04 -2.58 7.75
N GLY A 180 15.94 -2.35 6.79
CA GLY A 180 16.80 -3.40 6.22
C GLY A 180 18.21 -3.28 6.79
N ARG A 181 19.12 -4.17 6.36
CA ARG A 181 20.54 -4.03 6.67
C ARG A 181 21.44 -4.59 5.59
N ILE A 182 22.68 -4.11 5.57
CA ILE A 182 23.76 -4.66 4.77
C ILE A 182 24.78 -5.28 5.73
N ASP A 183 25.16 -6.53 5.48
CA ASP A 183 26.16 -7.22 6.28
C ASP A 183 27.49 -7.28 5.52
N PHE A 184 28.56 -6.78 6.14
CA PHE A 184 29.94 -6.84 5.64
C PHE A 184 30.81 -7.70 6.56
N ILE A 185 31.88 -8.28 6.02
CA ILE A 185 32.96 -8.84 6.85
C ILE A 185 33.91 -7.72 7.26
N SER A 186 34.22 -7.64 8.55
CA SER A 186 35.20 -6.71 9.12
C SER A 186 36.43 -7.46 9.61
N HIS A 187 37.62 -7.09 9.14
CA HIS A 187 38.91 -7.67 9.55
C HIS A 187 40.07 -6.71 9.29
N GLU A 188 41.31 -7.16 9.53
CA GLU A 188 42.52 -6.31 9.49
C GLU A 188 42.96 -5.87 8.08
N TRP A 189 42.28 -6.38 7.04
CA TRP A 189 42.50 -6.03 5.63
C TRP A 189 41.33 -5.23 5.06
N SER A 190 40.30 -4.96 5.86
CA SER A 190 39.11 -4.26 5.39
C SER A 190 39.40 -2.77 5.12
N GLY A 191 38.75 -2.22 4.09
CA GLY A 191 38.87 -0.82 3.70
C GLY A 191 37.70 0.06 4.15
N VAL A 192 37.62 1.23 3.54
CA VAL A 192 36.51 2.18 3.70
C VAL A 192 35.51 1.99 2.56
N VAL A 193 34.23 1.88 2.91
CA VAL A 193 33.11 1.77 1.96
C VAL A 193 32.22 2.99 2.07
N GLU A 194 31.66 3.45 0.96
CA GLU A 194 30.56 4.41 0.97
C GLU A 194 29.26 3.68 0.57
N VAL A 195 28.26 3.74 1.44
CA VAL A 195 26.94 3.16 1.22
C VAL A 195 25.97 4.29 0.93
N ARG A 196 25.31 4.26 -0.22
CA ARG A 196 24.24 5.20 -0.57
C ARG A 196 22.91 4.47 -0.60
N TRP A 197 22.03 4.81 0.32
CA TRP A 197 20.67 4.29 0.38
C TRP A 197 19.70 5.37 -0.02
N ASN A 198 18.98 5.18 -1.13
CA ASN A 198 18.03 6.15 -1.67
C ASN A 198 18.62 7.58 -1.79
N GLY A 199 19.87 7.67 -2.23
CA GLY A 199 20.61 8.93 -2.40
C GLY A 199 21.26 9.50 -1.13
N GLN A 200 21.01 8.94 0.06
CA GLN A 200 21.69 9.31 1.29
C GLN A 200 22.99 8.50 1.44
N ALA A 201 24.13 9.18 1.45
CA ALA A 201 25.45 8.56 1.55
C ALA A 201 25.94 8.49 2.99
N GLU A 202 26.55 7.37 3.36
CA GLU A 202 27.26 7.15 4.62
C GLU A 202 28.62 6.48 4.33
N THR A 203 29.70 7.06 4.83
CA THR A 203 31.05 6.48 4.72
C THR A 203 31.36 5.67 5.97
N ILE A 204 31.74 4.41 5.79
CA ILE A 204 31.92 3.43 6.87
C ILE A 204 33.31 2.82 6.76
N ASP A 205 34.07 2.88 7.85
CA ASP A 205 35.31 2.12 8.01
C ASP A 205 34.98 0.69 8.48
N LEU A 206 35.37 -0.31 7.67
CA LEU A 206 35.14 -1.72 7.97
C LEU A 206 36.33 -2.38 8.69
N TYR A 207 37.42 -1.65 8.96
CA TYR A 207 38.57 -2.19 9.67
C TYR A 207 38.19 -2.72 11.06
N ALA A 208 38.66 -3.94 11.37
CA ALA A 208 38.61 -4.49 12.72
C ALA A 208 39.87 -5.34 12.97
N PRO A 209 40.48 -5.29 14.17
CA PRO A 209 41.65 -6.11 14.48
C PRO A 209 41.33 -7.61 14.55
N GLN A 210 40.06 -7.97 14.70
CA GLN A 210 39.58 -9.34 14.76
C GLN A 210 38.55 -9.55 13.64
N HIS A 211 38.52 -10.76 13.09
CA HIS A 211 37.53 -11.14 12.10
C HIS A 211 36.12 -11.10 12.72
N GLY A 212 35.21 -10.39 12.07
CA GLY A 212 33.84 -10.22 12.53
C GLY A 212 32.91 -9.79 11.41
N GLN A 213 31.70 -9.41 11.80
CA GLN A 213 30.66 -8.93 10.90
C GLN A 213 30.26 -7.51 11.31
N ARG A 214 30.16 -6.61 10.31
CA ARG A 214 29.65 -5.25 10.49
C ARG A 214 28.31 -5.12 9.77
N ALA A 215 27.24 -4.97 10.54
CA ALA A 215 25.91 -4.67 10.03
C ALA A 215 25.73 -3.16 9.89
N VAL A 216 25.24 -2.72 8.74
CA VAL A 216 24.89 -1.33 8.42
C VAL A 216 23.38 -1.25 8.30
N ALA A 217 22.74 -0.53 9.22
CA ALA A 217 21.29 -0.36 9.21
C ALA A 217 20.87 0.55 8.06
N LEU A 218 19.87 0.14 7.30
CA LEU A 218 19.27 0.96 6.26
C LEU A 218 18.15 1.78 6.88
N ALA A 219 18.26 3.11 6.78
CA ALA A 219 17.28 4.03 7.34
C ALA A 219 15.89 3.75 6.75
N GLU A 220 14.89 3.71 7.63
CA GLU A 220 13.50 3.71 7.21
C GLU A 220 13.20 5.07 6.56
N GLN A 221 12.91 5.06 5.26
CA GLN A 221 12.22 6.21 4.69
C GLN A 221 10.79 6.17 5.22
N ALA A 222 10.42 7.19 5.97
CA ALA A 222 9.04 7.36 6.41
C ALA A 222 8.15 7.25 5.18
N ALA A 223 7.42 6.14 5.07
CA ALA A 223 6.45 5.97 4.02
C ALA A 223 5.40 7.07 4.22
N SER A 224 5.43 8.10 3.39
CA SER A 224 4.37 9.10 3.41
C SER A 224 3.12 8.42 2.87
N VAL A 225 2.28 7.92 3.77
CA VAL A 225 0.97 7.39 3.41
C VAL A 225 0.22 8.55 2.78
N SER A 226 -0.03 8.48 1.47
CA SER A 226 -0.80 9.52 0.81
C SER A 226 -2.19 9.56 1.43
N PRO A 227 -2.63 10.69 2.03
CA PRO A 227 -3.96 10.80 2.63
C PRO A 227 -5.07 10.46 1.63
N LEU A 228 -4.80 10.68 0.34
CA LEU A 228 -5.71 10.36 -0.75
C LEU A 228 -5.89 8.85 -0.93
N LEU A 229 -4.82 8.05 -0.77
CA LEU A 229 -4.90 6.58 -0.81
C LEU A 229 -5.75 6.07 0.35
N PHE A 230 -5.44 6.54 1.56
CA PHE A 230 -6.21 6.19 2.75
C PHE A 230 -7.71 6.53 2.61
N LEU A 231 -8.04 7.70 2.06
CA LEU A 231 -9.41 8.12 1.83
C LEU A 231 -10.13 7.20 0.83
N THR A 232 -9.47 6.83 -0.27
CA THR A 232 -10.06 5.92 -1.27
C THR A 232 -10.33 4.52 -0.71
N ASP A 233 -9.45 4.00 0.14
CA ASP A 233 -9.66 2.70 0.79
C ASP A 233 -10.80 2.77 1.81
N ALA A 234 -10.81 3.82 2.64
CA ALA A 234 -11.86 4.04 3.63
C ALA A 234 -13.24 4.13 2.97
N ILE A 235 -13.37 4.86 1.86
CA ILE A 235 -14.64 4.98 1.11
C ILE A 235 -15.05 3.62 0.54
N SER A 236 -14.11 2.87 -0.04
CA SER A 236 -14.39 1.59 -0.68
C SER A 236 -14.91 0.57 0.34
N VAL A 237 -14.20 0.45 1.46
CA VAL A 237 -14.56 -0.49 2.51
C VAL A 237 -15.84 -0.07 3.22
N ALA A 238 -16.03 1.23 3.46
CA ALA A 238 -17.27 1.76 4.02
C ALA A 238 -18.48 1.43 3.13
N GLY A 239 -18.34 1.63 1.81
CA GLY A 239 -19.37 1.27 0.85
C GLY A 239 -19.72 -0.21 0.89
N LEU A 240 -18.72 -1.09 0.95
CA LEU A 240 -18.93 -2.54 1.05
C LEU A 240 -19.64 -2.93 2.35
N LEU A 241 -19.17 -2.43 3.50
CA LEU A 241 -19.79 -2.70 4.81
C LEU A 241 -21.22 -2.16 4.89
N PHE A 242 -21.50 -1.02 4.27
CA PHE A 242 -22.85 -0.47 4.19
C PHE A 242 -23.79 -1.42 3.43
N ILE A 243 -23.35 -1.92 2.28
CA ILE A 243 -24.12 -2.87 1.47
C ILE A 243 -24.35 -4.17 2.25
N ILE A 244 -23.32 -4.73 2.89
CA ILE A 244 -23.43 -5.96 3.69
C ILE A 244 -24.37 -5.78 4.88
N GLY A 245 -24.20 -4.71 5.65
CA GLY A 245 -25.06 -4.39 6.79
C GLY A 245 -26.52 -4.28 6.38
N LEU A 246 -26.78 -3.67 5.22
CA LEU A 246 -28.12 -3.60 4.67
C LEU A 246 -28.65 -4.96 4.26
N LEU A 247 -27.87 -5.79 3.56
CA LEU A 247 -28.24 -7.18 3.20
C LEU A 247 -28.58 -8.03 4.44
N LEU A 248 -27.88 -7.85 5.56
CA LEU A 248 -28.17 -8.55 6.81
C LEU A 248 -29.48 -8.10 7.44
N LEU A 249 -29.80 -6.80 7.40
CA LEU A 249 -31.12 -6.30 7.81
C LEU A 249 -32.24 -6.86 6.94
N LEU A 250 -31.98 -7.17 5.66
CA LEU A 250 -32.97 -7.80 4.78
C LEU A 250 -33.34 -9.23 5.19
N ARG A 251 -32.48 -9.90 5.97
CA ARG A 251 -32.73 -11.25 6.45
C ARG A 251 -33.58 -11.30 7.71
N GLN A 252 -33.78 -10.17 8.40
CA GLN A 252 -34.62 -10.19 9.59
C GLN A 252 -36.10 -10.26 9.19
N PRO A 253 -36.88 -11.20 9.75
CA PRO A 253 -38.31 -11.27 9.49
C PRO A 253 -38.99 -9.97 9.94
N PRO A 254 -40.10 -9.57 9.29
CA PRO A 254 -40.85 -8.39 9.72
C PRO A 254 -41.22 -8.55 11.20
N VAL A 255 -40.88 -7.55 12.02
CA VAL A 255 -41.31 -7.51 13.42
C VAL A 255 -42.83 -7.41 13.40
N ILE A 256 -43.50 -8.51 13.71
CA ILE A 256 -44.95 -8.53 13.90
C ILE A 256 -45.20 -7.77 15.20
N ALA A 257 -45.82 -6.59 15.10
CA ALA A 257 -46.18 -5.83 16.29
C ALA A 257 -47.13 -6.67 17.16
N PRO A 258 -46.91 -6.73 18.49
CA PRO A 258 -47.82 -7.43 19.38
C PRO A 258 -49.20 -6.75 19.30
N SER A 259 -50.21 -7.55 18.96
CA SER A 259 -51.63 -7.18 18.91
C SER A 259 -52.21 -6.93 20.29
#